data_AF-M3UHF7-F1
#
_entry.id   AF-M3UHF7-F1
#
_cell.length_a   1.000
_cell.length_b   1.000
_cell.length_c   1.000
_cell.angle_alpha   90.00
_cell.angle_beta   90.00
_cell.angle_gamma   90.00
#
_symmetry.space_group_name_H-M   'P 1'
#
loop_
_entity.id
_entity.type
_entity.pdbx_description
1 polymer ?
#
loop_
_entity_poly.entity_id
_entity_poly.type
_entity_poly.pdbx_seq_one_letter_code
_entity_poly.pdbx_strand_id
1 'polypeptide(L)'
;MPENGSAQRPVDYYASLGLDSRAPSHALLAQLSHRISQTTIGPERHLMEQARAILGDVGKKQVYDQRLTNPHAKPWTPDELHELARAQPGRPAASGLGAQLAAIPRRVLAAVAGGLAVLLVLVITVASCTGGSADTTVAGDDTNRSNSGEAGDSNAGKCWRVDNTDLPSAAFKDKSDRKWQPRWVVMLTEAYDLPSSFAGMATTDWSGGRVSAVFSTPYEGLTQFQDKNVGVAWPGVSRENDILAVVDPSGKVVAEYSEADASRAPKQFSLAKPQSSGFYRVEARDGLSIPQAANGTETNMNFASAILPDAFDKSLLWVMMRGSAKLYKANLYLFADSVPLGQGADVSGCGVME
;
A
#
# COMPACT_ATOMS: atom_id res chain seq x y z
N MET A 1 19.79 -11.34 -48.93
CA MET A 1 18.38 -11.78 -49.08
C MET A 1 18.38 -13.27 -49.37
N PRO A 2 17.44 -14.09 -48.88
CA PRO A 2 16.19 -13.83 -48.13
C PRO A 2 16.30 -14.36 -46.66
N GLU A 3 15.36 -14.31 -45.72
CA GLU A 3 13.87 -14.26 -45.68
C GLU A 3 13.43 -13.19 -44.66
N ASN A 4 12.60 -12.20 -45.01
CA ASN A 4 11.14 -12.27 -45.09
C ASN A 4 10.45 -12.98 -43.90
N GLY A 5 10.21 -12.20 -42.84
CA GLY A 5 8.86 -11.88 -42.42
C GLY A 5 8.01 -13.03 -41.89
N SER A 6 8.19 -13.38 -40.62
CA SER A 6 7.05 -13.70 -39.77
C SER A 6 6.30 -12.40 -39.46
N ALA A 7 5.50 -11.93 -40.42
CA ALA A 7 4.41 -11.02 -40.10
C ALA A 7 3.56 -11.71 -39.03
N GLN A 8 3.76 -11.33 -37.77
CA GLN A 8 2.96 -11.83 -36.66
C GLN A 8 1.50 -11.64 -37.06
N ARG A 9 0.75 -12.75 -37.10
CA ARG A 9 -0.66 -12.69 -37.52
C ARG A 9 -1.38 -11.67 -36.64
N PRO A 10 -2.26 -10.85 -37.23
CA PRO A 10 -3.16 -10.00 -36.47
C PRO A 10 -3.82 -10.78 -35.35
N VAL A 11 -3.73 -10.27 -34.12
CA VAL A 11 -4.27 -10.96 -32.94
C VAL A 11 -5.71 -10.50 -32.72
N ASP A 12 -6.65 -11.32 -33.19
CA ASP A 12 -8.06 -11.25 -32.80
C ASP A 12 -8.29 -12.21 -31.62
N TYR A 13 -8.53 -11.68 -30.42
CA TYR A 13 -8.77 -12.48 -29.21
C TYR A 13 -10.08 -13.25 -29.28
N TYR A 14 -11.10 -12.76 -30.00
CA TYR A 14 -12.37 -13.48 -30.15
C TYR A 14 -12.18 -14.74 -30.96
N ALA A 15 -11.56 -14.61 -32.13
CA ALA A 15 -11.26 -15.75 -33.00
C ALA A 15 -10.23 -16.70 -32.36
N SER A 16 -9.18 -16.16 -31.73
CA SER A 16 -8.09 -16.97 -31.18
C SER A 16 -8.48 -17.76 -29.94
N LEU A 17 -9.41 -17.25 -29.13
CA LEU A 17 -9.84 -17.89 -27.88
C LEU A 17 -11.26 -18.49 -27.97
N GLY A 18 -11.90 -18.42 -29.14
CA GLY A 18 -13.28 -18.89 -29.33
C GLY A 18 -14.27 -18.19 -28.40
N LEU A 19 -14.15 -16.87 -28.26
CA LEU A 19 -15.02 -16.04 -27.43
C LEU A 19 -16.09 -15.38 -28.29
N ASP A 20 -17.29 -15.17 -27.73
CA ASP A 20 -18.34 -14.42 -28.40
C ASP A 20 -18.07 -12.91 -28.31
N SER A 21 -17.93 -12.24 -29.47
CA SER A 21 -17.68 -10.80 -29.54
C SER A 21 -18.85 -9.94 -29.03
N ARG A 22 -20.06 -10.52 -28.97
CA ARG A 22 -21.27 -9.85 -28.47
C ARG A 22 -21.42 -9.97 -26.95
N ALA A 23 -20.64 -10.80 -26.28
CA ALA A 23 -20.72 -10.96 -24.84
C ALA A 23 -20.28 -9.67 -24.09
N PRO A 24 -20.96 -9.29 -22.99
CA PRO A 24 -20.57 -8.12 -22.21
C PRO A 24 -19.25 -8.37 -21.47
N SER A 25 -18.50 -7.30 -21.17
CA SER A 25 -17.15 -7.39 -20.56
C SER A 25 -17.10 -8.22 -19.27
N HIS A 26 -18.12 -8.13 -18.41
CA HIS A 26 -18.16 -8.92 -17.18
C HIS A 26 -18.32 -10.43 -17.45
N ALA A 27 -19.05 -10.83 -18.49
CA ALA A 27 -19.19 -12.23 -18.87
C ALA A 27 -17.89 -12.78 -19.47
N LEU A 28 -17.21 -11.99 -20.31
CA LEU A 28 -15.90 -12.31 -20.86
C LEU A 28 -14.83 -12.42 -19.75
N LEU A 29 -14.86 -11.51 -18.76
CA LEU A 29 -13.99 -11.55 -17.60
C LEU A 29 -14.17 -12.83 -16.79
N ALA A 30 -15.41 -13.23 -16.51
CA ALA A 30 -15.71 -14.46 -15.78
C ALA A 30 -15.26 -15.71 -16.56
N GLN A 31 -15.57 -15.78 -17.86
CA GLN A 31 -15.18 -16.89 -18.73
C GLN A 31 -13.66 -17.04 -18.84
N LEU A 32 -12.92 -15.93 -19.00
CA LEU A 32 -11.46 -15.93 -19.07
C LEU A 32 -10.83 -16.25 -17.72
N SER A 33 -11.36 -15.74 -16.61
CA SER A 33 -10.88 -16.06 -15.26
C SER A 33 -11.03 -17.56 -14.95
N HIS A 34 -12.16 -18.15 -15.35
CA HIS A 34 -12.39 -19.59 -15.19
C HIS A 34 -11.38 -20.42 -15.98
N ARG A 35 -11.18 -20.12 -17.27
CA ARG A 35 -10.21 -20.84 -18.10
C ARG A 35 -8.77 -20.70 -17.59
N ILE A 36 -8.35 -19.49 -17.19
CA ILE A 36 -7.01 -19.24 -16.63
C ILE A 36 -6.75 -20.09 -15.38
N SER A 37 -7.77 -20.32 -14.54
CA SER A 37 -7.62 -21.15 -13.33
C SER A 37 -7.39 -22.64 -13.63
N GLN A 38 -7.80 -23.09 -14.83
CA GLN A 38 -7.67 -24.48 -15.29
C GLN A 38 -6.45 -24.70 -16.21
N THR A 39 -5.80 -23.62 -16.66
CA THR A 39 -4.64 -23.69 -17.56
C THR A 39 -3.32 -23.58 -16.79
N THR A 40 -2.40 -24.49 -17.07
CA THR A 40 -1.03 -24.45 -16.55
C THR A 40 -0.25 -23.25 -17.09
N ILE A 41 0.84 -22.89 -16.43
CA ILE A 41 1.66 -21.72 -16.83
C ILE A 41 2.30 -22.00 -18.19
N GLY A 42 2.05 -21.10 -19.15
CA GLY A 42 2.50 -21.25 -20.54
C GLY A 42 2.00 -20.11 -21.43
N PRO A 43 2.39 -20.10 -22.72
CA PRO A 43 2.05 -19.02 -23.65
C PRO A 43 0.54 -18.84 -23.85
N GLU A 44 -0.23 -19.92 -23.80
CA GLU A 44 -1.69 -19.88 -23.89
C GLU A 44 -2.31 -19.14 -22.69
N ARG A 45 -1.80 -19.40 -21.48
CA ARG A 45 -2.24 -18.69 -20.28
C ARG A 45 -1.93 -17.20 -20.34
N HIS A 46 -0.74 -16.82 -20.83
CA HIS A 46 -0.38 -15.42 -21.01
C HIS A 46 -1.30 -14.70 -22.01
N LEU A 47 -1.67 -15.37 -23.11
CA LEU A 47 -2.62 -14.83 -24.08
C LEU A 47 -4.00 -14.60 -23.44
N MET A 48 -4.48 -15.54 -22.62
CA MET A 48 -5.74 -15.40 -21.89
C MET A 48 -5.70 -14.30 -20.82
N GLU A 49 -4.59 -14.15 -20.11
CA GLU A 49 -4.40 -13.07 -19.12
C GLU A 49 -4.41 -11.69 -19.79
N GLN A 50 -3.77 -11.55 -20.95
CA GLN A 50 -3.78 -10.32 -21.75
C GLN A 50 -5.19 -10.02 -22.30
N ALA A 51 -5.86 -11.03 -22.86
CA ALA A 51 -7.25 -10.91 -23.31
C ALA A 51 -8.18 -10.53 -22.15
N ARG A 52 -7.98 -11.08 -20.95
CA ARG A 52 -8.75 -10.74 -19.75
C ARG A 52 -8.59 -9.27 -19.38
N ALA A 53 -7.37 -8.74 -19.46
CA ALA A 53 -7.07 -7.35 -19.13
C ALA A 53 -7.70 -6.34 -20.10
N ILE A 54 -7.94 -6.74 -21.35
CA ILE A 54 -8.55 -5.88 -22.40
C ILE A 54 -10.06 -6.08 -22.46
N LEU A 55 -10.52 -7.32 -22.65
CA LEU A 55 -11.94 -7.63 -22.87
C LEU A 55 -12.77 -7.56 -21.58
N GLY A 56 -12.14 -7.75 -20.42
CA GLY A 56 -12.79 -7.64 -19.11
C GLY A 56 -13.05 -6.20 -18.66
N ASP A 57 -12.41 -5.22 -19.30
CA ASP A 57 -12.62 -3.79 -19.07
C ASP A 57 -13.51 -3.20 -20.16
N VAL A 58 -14.55 -2.44 -19.78
CA VAL A 58 -15.53 -1.90 -20.74
C VAL A 58 -14.89 -0.90 -21.71
N GLY A 59 -14.01 -0.02 -21.20
CA GLY A 59 -13.39 1.03 -22.02
C GLY A 59 -12.36 0.45 -22.99
N LYS A 60 -11.53 -0.51 -22.54
CA LYS A 60 -10.53 -1.16 -23.39
C LYS A 60 -11.19 -2.08 -24.43
N LYS A 61 -12.22 -2.83 -24.04
CA LYS A 61 -13.02 -3.63 -24.99
C LYS A 61 -13.59 -2.73 -26.08
N GLN A 62 -14.14 -1.56 -25.74
CA GLN A 62 -14.66 -0.62 -26.72
C GLN A 62 -13.59 -0.14 -27.72
N VAL A 63 -12.40 0.24 -27.24
CA VAL A 63 -11.27 0.64 -28.11
C VAL A 63 -10.82 -0.52 -29.00
N TYR A 64 -10.74 -1.71 -28.43
CA TYR A 64 -10.38 -2.94 -29.13
C TYR A 64 -11.37 -3.26 -30.26
N ASP A 65 -12.66 -3.28 -29.95
CA ASP A 65 -13.77 -3.56 -30.86
C ASP A 65 -13.91 -2.50 -31.96
N GLN A 66 -13.73 -1.21 -31.61
CA GLN A 66 -13.80 -0.12 -32.56
C GLN A 66 -12.71 -0.22 -33.64
N ARG A 67 -11.52 -0.71 -33.27
CA ARG A 67 -10.44 -0.92 -34.24
C ARG A 67 -10.65 -2.19 -35.06
N LEU A 68 -11.17 -3.26 -34.48
CA LEU A 68 -11.52 -4.49 -35.21
C LEU A 68 -12.62 -4.28 -36.25
N THR A 69 -13.57 -3.40 -35.97
CA THR A 69 -14.70 -3.10 -36.86
C THR A 69 -14.38 -2.04 -37.94
N ASN A 70 -13.22 -1.37 -37.84
CA ASN A 70 -12.81 -0.37 -38.83
C ASN A 70 -11.99 -1.00 -39.97
N PRO A 71 -12.53 -1.12 -41.20
CA PRO A 71 -11.85 -1.77 -42.32
C PRO A 71 -10.60 -1.02 -42.81
N HIS A 72 -10.43 0.24 -42.43
CA HIS A 72 -9.28 1.07 -42.80
C HIS A 72 -8.24 1.18 -41.67
N ALA A 73 -8.53 0.64 -40.49
CA ALA A 73 -7.56 0.61 -39.41
C ALA A 73 -6.49 -0.45 -39.66
N LYS A 74 -5.25 -0.16 -39.26
CA LYS A 74 -4.21 -1.18 -39.22
C LYS A 74 -4.64 -2.28 -38.22
N PRO A 75 -4.46 -3.57 -38.52
CA PRO A 75 -4.73 -4.63 -37.57
C PRO A 75 -3.93 -4.44 -36.28
N TRP A 76 -4.41 -4.99 -35.17
CA TRP A 76 -3.71 -4.94 -33.89
C TRP A 76 -2.40 -5.73 -33.94
N THR A 77 -1.32 -5.10 -33.52
CA THR A 77 -0.05 -5.81 -33.26
C THR A 77 0.00 -6.33 -31.82
N PRO A 78 0.82 -7.36 -31.53
CA PRO A 78 1.00 -7.86 -30.17
C PRO A 78 1.45 -6.78 -29.18
N ASP A 79 2.35 -5.89 -29.60
CA ASP A 79 2.87 -4.79 -28.78
C ASP A 79 1.77 -3.77 -28.46
N GLU A 80 0.97 -3.37 -29.46
CA GLU A 80 -0.15 -2.45 -29.25
C GLU A 80 -1.20 -3.02 -28.29
N LEU A 81 -1.45 -4.34 -28.36
CA LEU A 81 -2.34 -5.01 -27.41
C LEU A 81 -1.72 -5.11 -26.03
N HIS A 82 -0.41 -5.31 -25.92
CA HIS A 82 0.28 -5.24 -24.64
C HIS A 82 0.14 -3.85 -24.01
N GLU A 83 0.31 -2.79 -24.78
CA GLU A 83 0.07 -1.43 -24.31
C GLU A 83 -1.40 -1.20 -23.91
N LEU A 84 -2.35 -1.65 -24.73
CA LEU A 84 -3.78 -1.53 -24.41
C LEU A 84 -4.15 -2.29 -23.13
N ALA A 85 -3.58 -3.47 -22.91
CA ALA A 85 -3.76 -4.25 -21.69
C ALA A 85 -3.24 -3.49 -20.46
N ARG A 86 -2.10 -2.79 -20.58
CA ARG A 86 -1.49 -1.99 -19.51
C ARG A 86 -2.15 -0.63 -19.26
N ALA A 87 -2.91 -0.10 -20.23
CA ALA A 87 -3.61 1.17 -20.08
C ALA A 87 -4.54 1.17 -18.86
N GLN A 88 -4.76 2.32 -18.21
CA GLN A 88 -5.65 2.39 -17.04
C GLN A 88 -7.13 2.41 -17.47
N PRO A 89 -8.03 1.71 -16.75
CA PRO A 89 -9.49 1.78 -16.93
C PRO A 89 -10.01 3.22 -16.90
N GLY A 90 -10.86 3.60 -17.86
CA GLY A 90 -11.66 4.82 -17.76
C GLY A 90 -11.06 6.12 -18.32
N ARG A 91 -9.88 6.07 -18.97
CA ARG A 91 -9.41 7.19 -19.80
C ARG A 91 -9.61 6.81 -21.27
N PRO A 92 -10.38 7.58 -22.08
CA PRO A 92 -10.38 7.35 -23.52
C PRO A 92 -8.93 7.48 -23.99
N ALA A 93 -8.44 6.44 -24.66
CA ALA A 93 -7.08 6.43 -25.21
C ALA A 93 -6.95 7.65 -26.13
N ALA A 94 -6.28 8.68 -25.63
CA ALA A 94 -6.13 9.93 -26.35
C ALA A 94 -5.29 9.68 -27.59
N SER A 95 -5.98 9.57 -28.73
CA SER A 95 -5.38 9.74 -30.03
C SER A 95 -4.83 11.16 -30.11
N GLY A 96 -3.50 11.29 -30.26
CA GLY A 96 -2.82 12.48 -30.77
C GLY A 96 -2.73 13.71 -29.86
N LEU A 97 -1.67 13.77 -29.04
CA LEU A 97 -1.21 14.94 -28.28
C LEU A 97 -0.80 16.16 -29.14
N GLY A 98 -0.88 16.08 -30.47
CA GLY A 98 -0.43 17.13 -31.40
C GLY A 98 -1.47 18.19 -31.78
N ALA A 99 -2.77 17.96 -31.53
CA ALA A 99 -3.83 18.84 -32.07
C ALA A 99 -4.42 19.84 -31.07
N GLN A 100 -4.21 19.67 -29.75
CA GLN A 100 -4.89 20.48 -28.73
C GLN A 100 -4.01 21.52 -28.01
N LEU A 101 -2.72 21.62 -28.34
CA LEU A 101 -1.83 22.65 -27.79
C LEU A 101 -1.83 23.97 -28.59
N ALA A 102 -2.62 24.06 -29.67
CA ALA A 102 -2.73 25.27 -30.49
C ALA A 102 -3.81 26.26 -30.01
N ALA A 103 -4.57 25.95 -28.96
CA ALA A 103 -5.64 26.82 -28.48
C ALA A 103 -5.74 26.80 -26.95
N ILE A 104 -5.19 27.82 -26.28
CA ILE A 104 -5.76 28.49 -25.09
C ILE A 104 -4.87 29.72 -24.72
N PRO A 105 -5.44 30.94 -24.51
CA PRO A 105 -4.69 32.18 -24.30
C PRO A 105 -4.33 32.50 -22.83
N ARG A 106 -3.17 33.15 -22.63
CA ARG A 106 -2.44 33.40 -21.36
C ARG A 106 -2.89 34.63 -20.54
N ARG A 107 -4.11 34.67 -19.98
CA ARG A 107 -4.51 35.83 -19.13
C ARG A 107 -5.33 35.49 -17.89
N VAL A 108 -4.90 34.59 -17.01
CA VAL A 108 -5.37 34.59 -15.60
C VAL A 108 -4.29 33.96 -14.70
N LEU A 109 -3.39 34.77 -14.15
CA LEU A 109 -2.43 34.34 -13.11
C LEU A 109 -1.99 35.57 -12.30
N ALA A 110 -2.89 36.11 -11.46
CA ALA A 110 -2.56 37.09 -10.40
C ALA A 110 -3.80 37.37 -9.53
N ALA A 111 -4.07 36.57 -8.49
CA ALA A 111 -4.98 36.96 -7.39
C ALA A 111 -5.02 35.93 -6.22
N VAL A 112 -3.89 35.48 -5.64
CA VAL A 112 -3.90 34.81 -4.31
C VAL A 112 -2.59 35.09 -3.58
N ALA A 113 -2.43 36.31 -3.08
CA ALA A 113 -1.38 36.68 -2.13
C ALA A 113 -1.94 37.79 -1.23
N GLY A 114 -2.44 37.44 -0.04
CA GLY A 114 -2.97 38.45 0.90
C GLY A 114 -3.77 37.92 2.08
N GLY A 115 -4.18 36.64 2.11
CA GLY A 115 -5.18 36.17 3.07
C GLY A 115 -4.68 35.54 4.37
N LEU A 116 -3.37 35.35 4.59
CA LEU A 116 -2.88 34.39 5.61
C LEU A 116 -1.95 34.98 6.66
N ALA A 117 -2.21 36.21 7.12
CA ALA A 117 -1.39 36.90 8.11
C ALA A 117 -2.13 37.32 9.40
N VAL A 118 -3.41 36.95 9.60
CA VAL A 118 -4.24 37.50 10.71
C VAL A 118 -4.64 36.46 11.76
N LEU A 119 -4.31 35.17 11.60
CA LEU A 119 -4.82 34.11 12.48
C LEU A 119 -3.74 33.44 13.34
N LEU A 120 -2.89 34.23 13.99
CA LEU A 120 -1.80 33.72 14.85
C LEU A 120 -1.55 34.59 16.10
N VAL A 121 -2.64 35.00 16.77
CA VAL A 121 -2.59 35.70 18.06
C VAL A 121 -3.68 35.13 18.99
N LEU A 122 -3.29 34.83 20.25
CA LEU A 122 -4.06 34.35 21.40
C LEU A 122 -4.31 32.84 21.51
N VAL A 123 -3.58 32.15 22.40
CA VAL A 123 -3.99 31.84 23.80
C VAL A 123 -2.77 31.32 24.59
N ILE A 124 -2.29 32.12 25.54
CA ILE A 124 -1.43 31.69 26.66
C ILE A 124 -2.06 32.25 27.92
N THR A 125 -2.50 31.38 28.84
CA THR A 125 -2.73 31.72 30.25
C THR A 125 -2.42 30.52 31.14
N VAL A 126 -1.64 30.84 32.17
CA VAL A 126 -0.99 30.03 33.20
C VAL A 126 -1.93 29.75 34.38
N ALA A 127 -1.76 28.62 35.10
CA ALA A 127 -1.79 28.51 36.58
C ALA A 127 -1.74 27.02 37.01
N SER A 128 -0.63 26.50 37.57
CA SER A 128 -0.23 26.48 39.00
C SER A 128 -0.68 25.19 39.72
N CYS A 129 0.26 24.27 39.99
CA CYS A 129 0.84 23.90 41.32
C CYS A 129 -0.02 23.00 42.23
N THR A 130 0.51 21.84 42.66
CA THR A 130 0.97 21.54 44.06
C THR A 130 1.18 20.04 44.32
N GLY A 131 2.34 19.71 44.94
CA GLY A 131 2.58 18.58 45.90
C GLY A 131 2.61 17.16 45.33
N GLY A 132 3.49 16.23 45.68
CA GLY A 132 4.47 16.11 46.76
C GLY A 132 4.63 14.61 47.08
N SER A 133 5.88 14.19 47.34
CA SER A 133 6.29 12.97 48.06
C SER A 133 6.30 11.58 47.39
N ALA A 134 7.54 11.14 47.16
CA ALA A 134 8.22 9.97 47.76
C ALA A 134 7.90 8.51 47.34
N ASP A 135 9.04 7.87 47.04
CA ASP A 135 9.48 6.49 47.26
C ASP A 135 9.18 5.35 46.27
N THR A 136 10.32 4.94 45.69
CA THR A 136 10.75 3.66 45.14
C THR A 136 10.19 2.40 45.78
N THR A 137 9.92 1.40 44.95
CA THR A 137 10.33 0.01 45.20
C THR A 137 10.78 -0.66 43.89
N VAL A 138 11.80 -1.52 44.02
CA VAL A 138 12.58 -2.17 42.97
C VAL A 138 12.23 -3.67 42.92
N ALA A 139 12.29 -4.21 41.70
CA ALA A 139 12.57 -5.60 41.28
C ALA A 139 11.54 -6.72 41.51
N GLY A 140 11.50 -7.61 40.51
CA GLY A 140 10.86 -8.92 40.57
C GLY A 140 10.78 -9.58 39.20
N ASP A 141 11.92 -10.09 38.73
CA ASP A 141 12.04 -11.11 37.67
C ASP A 141 11.30 -12.38 38.12
N ASP A 142 10.66 -13.10 37.17
CA ASP A 142 10.70 -14.57 37.06
C ASP A 142 9.54 -15.20 36.24
N THR A 143 9.97 -16.01 35.28
CA THR A 143 9.37 -17.28 34.81
C THR A 143 8.14 -17.28 33.91
N ASN A 144 8.44 -17.45 32.62
CA ASN A 144 8.01 -18.55 31.76
C ASN A 144 6.95 -19.51 32.37
N ARG A 145 5.71 -19.42 31.88
CA ARG A 145 4.71 -20.49 32.05
C ARG A 145 3.95 -20.70 30.74
N SER A 146 4.43 -21.65 29.96
CA SER A 146 3.67 -22.36 28.95
C SER A 146 2.46 -23.04 29.61
N ASN A 147 1.26 -22.57 29.28
CA ASN A 147 0.01 -23.26 29.59
C ASN A 147 -0.73 -23.51 28.28
N SER A 148 -0.61 -24.75 27.80
CA SER A 148 -1.58 -25.37 26.91
C SER A 148 -2.90 -25.52 27.68
N GLY A 149 -3.93 -24.78 27.28
CA GLY A 149 -5.28 -24.88 27.83
C GLY A 149 -6.30 -24.74 26.72
N GLU A 150 -6.93 -25.87 26.43
CA GLU A 150 -8.27 -26.13 25.89
C GLU A 150 -8.98 -25.07 25.02
N ALA A 151 -9.48 -25.57 23.88
CA ALA A 151 -10.42 -24.91 22.99
C ALA A 151 -11.66 -24.44 23.75
N GLY A 152 -11.62 -23.19 24.20
CA GLY A 152 -12.76 -22.43 24.69
C GLY A 152 -13.53 -21.86 23.51
N ASP A 153 -14.81 -22.22 23.45
CA ASP A 153 -15.85 -21.66 22.58
C ASP A 153 -15.63 -20.15 22.37
N SER A 154 -15.24 -19.76 21.15
CA SER A 154 -14.87 -18.38 20.87
C SER A 154 -16.15 -17.52 20.90
N ASN A 155 -16.29 -16.73 21.95
CA ASN A 155 -16.97 -15.44 21.86
C ASN A 155 -16.16 -14.55 20.89
N ALA A 156 -16.19 -14.89 19.60
CA ALA A 156 -15.68 -14.04 18.54
C ALA A 156 -16.57 -12.79 18.53
N GLY A 157 -16.19 -11.79 19.32
CA GLY A 157 -16.84 -10.49 19.33
C GLY A 157 -16.97 -10.00 17.89
N LYS A 158 -18.14 -9.43 17.55
CA LYS A 158 -18.40 -8.99 16.17
C LYS A 158 -17.27 -8.07 15.70
N CYS A 159 -16.68 -8.36 14.55
CA CYS A 159 -15.59 -7.57 14.00
C CYS A 159 -15.78 -7.32 12.51
N TRP A 160 -15.18 -6.25 12.03
CA TRP A 160 -15.27 -5.82 10.64
C TRP A 160 -13.92 -5.33 10.13
N ARG A 161 -13.59 -5.68 8.89
CA ARG A 161 -12.56 -4.97 8.14
C ARG A 161 -13.08 -3.60 7.75
N VAL A 162 -12.27 -2.57 8.02
CA VAL A 162 -12.63 -1.15 7.80
C VAL A 162 -11.62 -0.47 6.88
N ASP A 163 -11.98 0.72 6.41
CA ASP A 163 -11.15 1.53 5.55
C ASP A 163 -9.88 2.04 6.27
N ASN A 164 -8.79 2.12 5.52
CA ASN A 164 -7.47 2.58 5.97
C ASN A 164 -7.45 4.07 6.38
N THR A 165 -8.54 4.81 6.16
CA THR A 165 -8.73 6.18 6.67
C THR A 165 -8.88 6.22 8.19
N ASP A 166 -9.35 5.12 8.80
CA ASP A 166 -9.58 5.05 10.25
C ASP A 166 -8.32 4.68 11.03
N LEU A 167 -7.15 4.63 10.37
CA LEU A 167 -5.86 4.30 10.99
C LEU A 167 -5.58 5.07 12.31
N PRO A 168 -5.89 6.38 12.45
CA PRO A 168 -5.67 7.09 13.71
C PRO A 168 -6.41 6.48 14.90
N SER A 169 -7.48 5.70 14.67
CA SER A 169 -8.24 5.03 15.73
C SER A 169 -7.54 3.79 16.29
N ALA A 170 -6.53 3.26 15.60
CA ALA A 170 -5.67 2.18 16.10
C ALA A 170 -4.47 2.69 16.92
N ALA A 171 -4.24 4.01 16.97
CA ALA A 171 -3.13 4.60 17.71
C ALA A 171 -3.42 4.62 19.23
N PHE A 172 -2.38 4.40 20.04
CA PHE A 172 -2.44 4.67 21.48
C PHE A 172 -2.29 6.19 21.70
N LYS A 173 -3.40 6.87 22.00
CA LYS A 173 -3.49 8.34 21.96
C LYS A 173 -3.02 9.08 23.22
N ASP A 174 -2.70 8.40 24.31
CA ASP A 174 -2.13 9.03 25.50
C ASP A 174 -1.29 8.03 26.31
N LYS A 175 -0.09 8.42 26.72
CA LYS A 175 0.79 7.61 27.58
C LYS A 175 0.32 7.58 29.04
N SER A 176 -0.66 8.41 29.41
CA SER A 176 -1.20 8.50 30.76
C SER A 176 -2.43 7.61 30.97
N ASP A 177 -3.16 7.26 29.91
CA ASP A 177 -4.33 6.37 29.98
C ASP A 177 -3.97 4.92 29.60
N ARG A 178 -2.93 4.41 30.28
CA ARG A 178 -2.23 3.12 30.01
C ARG A 178 -3.09 1.86 30.13
N LYS A 179 -4.38 2.00 30.43
CA LYS A 179 -5.31 0.87 30.59
C LYS A 179 -6.28 0.72 29.42
N TRP A 180 -6.17 1.57 28.39
CA TRP A 180 -7.06 1.52 27.24
C TRP A 180 -6.36 0.93 26.01
N GLN A 181 -6.86 -0.23 25.56
CA GLN A 181 -6.46 -0.83 24.29
C GLN A 181 -7.38 -0.31 23.15
N PRO A 182 -6.82 0.15 22.02
CA PRO A 182 -7.61 0.51 20.87
C PRO A 182 -8.48 -0.65 20.38
N ARG A 183 -9.74 -0.35 20.04
CA ARG A 183 -10.66 -1.31 19.40
C ARG A 183 -10.31 -1.61 17.95
N TRP A 184 -9.52 -0.73 17.34
CA TRP A 184 -8.99 -0.91 15.99
C TRP A 184 -7.66 -1.63 16.05
N VAL A 185 -7.47 -2.61 15.16
CA VAL A 185 -6.26 -3.44 15.07
C VAL A 185 -5.66 -3.31 13.69
N VAL A 186 -4.38 -2.95 13.64
CA VAL A 186 -3.57 -3.11 12.43
C VAL A 186 -3.10 -4.57 12.41
N MET A 187 -3.70 -5.37 11.53
CA MET A 187 -3.38 -6.80 11.41
C MET A 187 -2.39 -7.02 10.27
N LEU A 188 -1.15 -7.39 10.59
CA LEU A 188 -0.14 -7.75 9.60
C LEU A 188 -0.54 -9.07 8.91
N THR A 189 -0.59 -9.05 7.59
CA THR A 189 -1.05 -10.20 6.78
C THR A 189 0.06 -10.80 5.94
N GLU A 190 1.02 -10.01 5.51
CA GLU A 190 2.17 -10.45 4.70
C GLU A 190 3.41 -9.66 5.09
N ALA A 191 4.58 -10.27 4.93
CA ALA A 191 5.88 -9.67 5.19
C ALA A 191 6.83 -9.96 4.03
N TYR A 192 7.53 -8.93 3.56
CA TYR A 192 8.45 -9.01 2.44
C TYR A 192 9.85 -8.59 2.89
N ASP A 193 10.85 -9.36 2.48
CA ASP A 193 12.23 -9.03 2.71
C ASP A 193 12.64 -7.83 1.85
N LEU A 194 13.20 -6.82 2.51
CA LEU A 194 13.87 -5.72 1.83
C LEU A 194 15.28 -6.16 1.40
N PRO A 195 15.91 -5.43 0.45
CA PRO A 195 17.29 -5.70 0.06
C PRO A 195 18.24 -5.66 1.25
N SER A 196 19.38 -6.35 1.16
CA SER A 196 20.37 -6.42 2.25
C SER A 196 20.92 -5.05 2.66
N SER A 197 20.82 -4.05 1.78
CA SER A 197 21.16 -2.65 2.06
C SER A 197 20.31 -2.04 3.19
N PHE A 198 19.14 -2.63 3.48
CA PHE A 198 18.26 -2.26 4.59
C PHE A 198 18.52 -3.05 5.88
N ALA A 199 19.52 -3.95 5.93
CA ALA A 199 19.77 -4.78 7.12
C ALA A 199 20.01 -3.95 8.40
N GLY A 200 20.57 -2.75 8.28
CA GLY A 200 20.76 -1.81 9.39
C GLY A 200 19.47 -1.35 10.07
N MET A 201 18.31 -1.43 9.40
CA MET A 201 17.01 -1.11 10.00
C MET A 201 16.67 -2.00 11.19
N ALA A 202 17.12 -3.26 11.16
CA ALA A 202 16.80 -4.22 12.20
C ALA A 202 17.57 -3.95 13.51
N THR A 203 18.73 -3.29 13.41
CA THR A 203 19.67 -3.11 14.52
C THR A 203 19.76 -1.67 15.02
N THR A 204 19.21 -0.70 14.27
CA THR A 204 19.26 0.72 14.65
C THR A 204 18.15 1.03 15.65
N ASP A 205 18.54 1.40 16.87
CA ASP A 205 17.59 1.82 17.92
C ASP A 205 17.17 3.28 17.70
N TRP A 206 16.12 3.48 16.91
CA TRP A 206 15.55 4.81 16.71
C TRP A 206 14.55 5.11 17.82
N SER A 207 15.06 5.72 18.89
CA SER A 207 14.29 6.01 20.10
C SER A 207 13.30 7.20 19.97
N GLY A 208 13.21 7.86 18.81
CA GLY A 208 12.69 9.24 18.76
C GLY A 208 11.67 9.66 17.70
N GLY A 209 11.43 8.95 16.58
CA GLY A 209 10.53 9.53 15.58
C GLY A 209 10.37 8.83 14.24
N ARG A 210 9.59 9.49 13.35
CA ARG A 210 9.38 9.14 11.93
C ARG A 210 10.70 8.96 11.22
N VAL A 211 10.70 8.11 10.19
CA VAL A 211 11.85 8.00 9.28
C VAL A 211 12.04 9.31 8.53
N SER A 212 13.17 9.99 8.76
CA SER A 212 13.55 11.24 8.09
C SER A 212 13.64 11.08 6.57
N ALA A 213 13.56 12.21 5.89
CA ALA A 213 13.66 12.29 4.45
C ALA A 213 15.05 11.85 3.95
N VAL A 214 15.08 11.07 2.85
CA VAL A 214 16.32 10.73 2.13
C VAL A 214 16.57 11.67 0.95
N PHE A 215 17.82 11.79 0.51
CA PHE A 215 18.19 12.46 -0.75
C PHE A 215 17.89 13.96 -0.91
N SER A 216 17.64 14.69 0.18
CA SER A 216 17.03 16.04 0.10
C SER A 216 15.70 16.05 -0.68
N THR A 217 15.06 14.88 -0.82
CA THR A 217 13.78 14.66 -1.49
C THR A 217 12.66 14.53 -0.46
N PRO A 218 11.37 14.55 -0.85
CA PRO A 218 10.27 14.32 0.10
C PRO A 218 10.08 12.84 0.50
N TYR A 219 11.00 11.92 0.16
CA TYR A 219 10.87 10.50 0.50
C TYR A 219 11.21 10.26 1.98
N GLU A 220 10.18 10.15 2.80
CA GLU A 220 10.28 9.81 4.23
C GLU A 220 9.72 8.40 4.41
N GLY A 221 10.43 7.48 5.06
CA GLY A 221 9.91 6.14 5.43
C GLY A 221 9.18 5.41 4.31
N LEU A 222 7.85 5.52 4.27
CA LEU A 222 7.01 4.99 3.21
C LEU A 222 6.45 6.09 2.29
N THR A 223 6.51 5.85 0.99
CA THR A 223 5.99 6.75 -0.05
C THR A 223 5.15 5.97 -1.07
N GLN A 224 3.98 6.50 -1.45
CA GLN A 224 3.22 5.96 -2.59
C GLN A 224 3.66 6.63 -3.89
N PHE A 225 3.93 5.84 -4.94
CA PHE A 225 4.20 6.32 -6.29
C PHE A 225 2.98 6.21 -7.22
N GLN A 226 3.01 6.96 -8.33
CA GLN A 226 1.89 7.02 -9.30
C GLN A 226 1.59 5.70 -10.00
N ASP A 227 2.60 4.84 -10.12
CA ASP A 227 2.52 3.49 -10.70
C ASP A 227 2.02 2.44 -9.70
N LYS A 228 1.55 2.89 -8.52
CA LYS A 228 1.08 2.06 -7.39
C LYS A 228 2.19 1.34 -6.62
N ASN A 229 3.44 1.51 -7.01
CA ASN A 229 4.55 0.99 -6.23
C ASN A 229 4.70 1.82 -4.94
N VAL A 230 5.36 1.20 -3.96
CA VAL A 230 5.67 1.80 -2.66
C VAL A 230 7.18 1.97 -2.55
N GLY A 231 7.60 3.18 -2.24
CA GLY A 231 8.96 3.51 -1.85
C GLY A 231 9.17 3.21 -0.38
N VAL A 232 10.25 2.50 -0.08
CA VAL A 232 10.78 2.30 1.27
C VAL A 232 12.11 3.03 1.34
N ALA A 233 12.09 4.17 2.02
CA ALA A 233 13.25 5.02 2.23
C ALA A 233 13.90 4.68 3.58
N TRP A 234 15.22 4.56 3.57
CA TRP A 234 16.02 4.38 4.77
C TRP A 234 17.19 5.36 4.76
N PRO A 235 17.27 6.28 5.73
CA PRO A 235 18.45 7.13 5.87
C PRO A 235 19.60 6.29 6.40
N GLY A 236 20.73 6.35 5.72
CA GLY A 236 21.94 5.69 6.19
C GLY A 236 22.55 6.42 7.39
N VAL A 237 23.64 5.87 7.92
CA VAL A 237 24.46 6.57 8.93
C VAL A 237 25.09 7.87 8.40
N SER A 238 25.18 7.99 7.07
CA SER A 238 25.51 9.21 6.33
C SER A 238 24.58 9.31 5.11
N ARG A 239 24.39 10.52 4.56
CA ARG A 239 23.54 10.73 3.36
C ARG A 239 23.97 9.90 2.15
N GLU A 240 25.26 9.62 2.02
CA GLU A 240 25.79 8.77 0.95
C GLU A 240 25.28 7.31 1.03
N ASN A 241 24.78 6.91 2.20
CA ASN A 241 24.19 5.60 2.47
C ASN A 241 22.66 5.65 2.51
N ASP A 242 22.04 6.77 2.14
CA ASP A 242 20.60 6.83 1.96
C ASP A 242 20.20 5.90 0.82
N ILE A 243 19.13 5.14 1.04
CA ILE A 243 18.64 4.16 0.07
C ILE A 243 17.12 4.27 -0.04
N LEU A 244 16.62 4.11 -1.27
CA LEU A 244 15.21 3.95 -1.57
C LEU A 244 15.01 2.65 -2.35
N ALA A 245 14.28 1.70 -1.76
CA ALA A 245 13.77 0.55 -2.47
C ALA A 245 12.36 0.87 -3.01
N VAL A 246 12.09 0.50 -4.25
CA VAL A 246 10.75 0.55 -4.84
C VAL A 246 10.21 -0.87 -4.87
N VAL A 247 9.08 -1.06 -4.22
CA VAL A 247 8.40 -2.34 -4.04
C VAL A 247 7.08 -2.30 -4.78
N ASP A 248 6.80 -3.32 -5.58
CA ASP A 248 5.54 -3.43 -6.30
C ASP A 248 4.38 -3.88 -5.38
N PRO A 249 3.12 -3.82 -5.84
CA PRO A 249 1.99 -4.26 -5.04
C PRO A 249 2.02 -5.75 -4.64
N SER A 250 2.88 -6.58 -5.24
CA SER A 250 3.07 -7.98 -4.83
C SER A 250 4.09 -8.13 -3.70
N GLY A 251 4.77 -7.04 -3.31
CA GLY A 251 5.83 -7.05 -2.31
C GLY A 251 7.22 -7.31 -2.87
N LYS A 252 7.37 -7.37 -4.19
CA LYS A 252 8.67 -7.58 -4.83
C LYS A 252 9.39 -6.26 -5.03
N VAL A 253 10.67 -6.23 -4.68
CA VAL A 253 11.56 -5.09 -5.00
C VAL A 253 11.79 -5.04 -6.51
N VAL A 254 11.46 -3.92 -7.14
CA VAL A 254 11.59 -3.69 -8.59
C VAL A 254 12.69 -2.70 -8.94
N ALA A 255 13.10 -1.85 -8.01
CA ALA A 255 14.24 -0.95 -8.17
C ALA A 255 14.83 -0.55 -6.82
N GLU A 256 16.08 -0.12 -6.85
CA GLU A 256 16.79 0.48 -5.71
C GLU A 256 17.53 1.72 -6.20
N TYR A 257 17.51 2.78 -5.40
CA TYR A 257 18.14 4.05 -5.69
C TYR A 257 19.00 4.47 -4.51
N SER A 258 20.16 5.05 -4.81
CA SER A 258 21.02 5.76 -3.87
C SER A 258 20.96 7.27 -4.15
N GLU A 259 21.69 8.08 -3.37
CA GLU A 259 21.77 9.53 -3.55
C GLU A 259 22.20 9.90 -4.98
N ALA A 260 23.18 9.18 -5.52
CA ALA A 260 23.69 9.41 -6.88
C ALA A 260 22.61 9.24 -7.97
N ASP A 261 21.60 8.43 -7.69
CA ASP A 261 20.54 8.07 -8.63
C ASP A 261 19.17 8.64 -8.27
N ALA A 262 19.08 9.47 -7.22
CA ALA A 262 17.83 10.00 -6.69
C ALA A 262 16.99 10.73 -7.74
N SER A 263 17.62 11.39 -8.70
CA SER A 263 16.93 12.08 -9.82
C SER A 263 16.15 11.14 -10.74
N ARG A 264 16.48 9.84 -10.74
CA ARG A 264 15.83 8.78 -11.54
C ARG A 264 14.72 8.08 -10.76
N ALA A 265 14.56 8.38 -9.47
CA ALA A 265 13.52 7.76 -8.64
C ALA A 265 12.12 8.17 -9.11
N PRO A 266 11.11 7.29 -9.00
CA PRO A 266 9.73 7.59 -9.37
C PRO A 266 9.19 8.77 -8.56
N LYS A 267 8.35 9.61 -9.18
CA LYS A 267 7.74 10.74 -8.49
C LYS A 267 6.62 10.26 -7.56
N GLN A 268 6.53 10.88 -6.39
CA GLN A 268 5.44 10.66 -5.44
C GLN A 268 4.07 10.85 -6.10
N PHE A 269 3.10 10.04 -5.69
CA PHE A 269 1.71 10.27 -6.02
C PHE A 269 1.19 11.47 -5.23
N SER A 270 0.74 12.51 -5.93
CA SER A 270 0.33 13.77 -5.29
C SER A 270 -0.93 13.65 -4.42
N LEU A 271 -1.71 12.58 -4.59
CA LEU A 271 -2.90 12.29 -3.77
C LEU A 271 -2.63 11.16 -2.76
N ALA A 272 -1.36 10.81 -2.53
CA ALA A 272 -0.99 9.87 -1.49
C ALA A 272 -1.47 10.37 -0.13
N LYS A 273 -2.01 9.46 0.69
CA LYS A 273 -2.33 9.76 2.08
C LYS A 273 -1.03 9.97 2.86
N PRO A 274 -1.00 10.89 3.83
CA PRO A 274 0.18 11.05 4.67
C PRO A 274 0.43 9.78 5.47
N GLN A 275 1.67 9.34 5.52
CA GLN A 275 2.05 8.28 6.45
C GLN A 275 1.94 8.75 7.91
N SER A 276 1.82 7.80 8.82
CA SER A 276 1.87 8.00 10.26
C SER A 276 2.96 7.13 10.90
N SER A 277 3.35 7.44 12.13
CA SER A 277 4.25 6.60 12.93
C SER A 277 3.86 6.67 14.40
N GLY A 278 4.42 5.80 15.22
CA GLY A 278 4.19 5.76 16.66
C GLY A 278 3.67 4.40 17.15
N PHE A 279 3.09 4.41 18.34
CA PHE A 279 2.52 3.21 18.95
C PHE A 279 1.09 2.97 18.49
N TYR A 280 0.87 1.82 17.88
CA TYR A 280 -0.43 1.33 17.44
C TYR A 280 -0.73 -0.01 18.09
N ARG A 281 -2.02 -0.37 18.10
CA ARG A 281 -2.38 -1.76 18.29
C ARG A 281 -2.08 -2.51 17.00
N VAL A 282 -0.95 -3.23 17.00
CA VAL A 282 -0.52 -4.05 15.86
C VAL A 282 -0.49 -5.50 16.32
N GLU A 283 -1.10 -6.36 15.51
CA GLU A 283 -1.08 -7.81 15.70
C GLU A 283 -0.73 -8.46 14.36
N ALA A 284 -0.36 -9.74 14.37
CA ALA A 284 0.10 -10.43 13.18
C ALA A 284 -0.67 -11.74 13.01
N ARG A 285 -1.00 -12.08 11.75
CA ARG A 285 -1.56 -13.39 11.42
C ARG A 285 -0.54 -14.51 11.67
N ASP A 286 -1.06 -15.74 11.78
CA ASP A 286 -0.25 -16.95 11.96
C ASP A 286 0.91 -17.02 10.96
N GLY A 287 2.11 -17.26 11.48
CA GLY A 287 3.35 -17.36 10.69
C GLY A 287 4.10 -16.04 10.51
N LEU A 288 3.54 -14.90 10.92
CA LEU A 288 4.26 -13.62 10.97
C LEU A 288 4.71 -13.30 12.39
N SER A 289 5.93 -12.79 12.52
CA SER A 289 6.47 -12.31 13.79
C SER A 289 6.56 -10.79 13.81
N ILE A 290 6.18 -10.20 14.94
CA ILE A 290 6.46 -8.80 15.23
C ILE A 290 7.83 -8.73 15.92
N PRO A 291 8.77 -7.87 15.47
CA PRO A 291 10.07 -7.75 16.11
C PRO A 291 9.94 -7.32 17.57
N GLN A 292 10.71 -7.93 18.48
CA GLN A 292 10.70 -7.57 19.89
C GLN A 292 11.03 -6.10 20.13
N ALA A 293 11.92 -5.53 19.32
CA ALA A 293 12.25 -4.12 19.37
C ALA A 293 11.03 -3.22 19.11
N ALA A 294 9.99 -3.69 18.42
CA ALA A 294 8.76 -2.91 18.23
C ALA A 294 7.90 -2.81 19.49
N ASN A 295 8.09 -3.68 20.49
CA ASN A 295 7.23 -3.73 21.67
C ASN A 295 7.19 -2.40 22.42
N GLY A 296 5.98 -1.99 22.79
CA GLY A 296 5.70 -0.91 23.72
C GLY A 296 5.65 -1.42 25.17
N THR A 297 5.17 -0.56 26.07
CA THR A 297 4.98 -0.89 27.49
C THR A 297 3.71 -1.71 27.77
N GLU A 298 2.74 -1.72 26.86
CA GLU A 298 1.45 -2.40 27.01
C GLU A 298 1.36 -3.57 26.01
N THR A 299 0.52 -4.56 26.31
CA THR A 299 0.33 -5.70 25.41
C THR A 299 -0.31 -5.27 24.08
N ASN A 300 0.17 -5.85 22.98
CA ASN A 300 -0.18 -5.53 21.58
C ASN A 300 0.10 -4.06 21.18
N MET A 301 0.71 -3.25 22.06
CA MET A 301 1.20 -1.94 21.71
C MET A 301 2.55 -2.09 21.02
N ASN A 302 2.59 -1.78 19.73
CA ASN A 302 3.78 -1.95 18.91
C ASN A 302 4.10 -0.66 18.15
N PHE A 303 5.40 -0.35 18.07
CA PHE A 303 5.90 0.82 17.38
C PHE A 303 6.06 0.54 15.89
N ALA A 304 5.26 1.23 15.09
CA ALA A 304 5.44 1.29 13.65
C ALA A 304 6.25 2.55 13.30
N SER A 305 7.40 2.35 12.67
CA SER A 305 8.28 3.43 12.20
C SER A 305 7.62 4.23 11.06
N ALA A 306 6.78 3.57 10.27
CA ALA A 306 5.92 4.17 9.27
C ALA A 306 4.71 3.27 9.01
N ILE A 307 3.53 3.87 8.83
CA ILE A 307 2.32 3.25 8.31
C ILE A 307 1.78 4.13 7.20
N LEU A 308 1.66 3.59 6.00
CA LEU A 308 1.15 4.27 4.83
C LEU A 308 -0.18 3.62 4.41
N PRO A 309 -1.31 4.31 4.57
CA PRO A 309 -2.56 3.96 3.91
C PRO A 309 -2.37 3.96 2.39
N ASP A 310 -2.61 2.81 1.76
CA ASP A 310 -2.50 2.69 0.32
C ASP A 310 -3.52 3.62 -0.36
N ALA A 311 -3.05 4.35 -1.37
CA ALA A 311 -3.86 5.36 -2.05
C ALA A 311 -4.81 4.76 -3.10
N PHE A 312 -4.55 3.52 -3.53
CA PHE A 312 -5.26 2.81 -4.58
C PHE A 312 -6.11 1.66 -4.05
N ASP A 313 -5.83 1.16 -2.84
CA ASP A 313 -6.62 0.17 -2.13
C ASP A 313 -6.96 0.69 -0.72
N LYS A 314 -8.24 1.02 -0.50
CA LYS A 314 -8.71 1.54 0.79
C LYS A 314 -8.64 0.52 1.92
N SER A 315 -8.50 -0.77 1.65
CA SER A 315 -8.40 -1.80 2.68
C SER A 315 -6.95 -2.09 3.10
N LEU A 316 -5.97 -1.54 2.39
CA LEU A 316 -4.56 -1.88 2.53
C LEU A 316 -3.76 -0.81 3.29
N LEU A 317 -2.88 -1.29 4.15
CA LEU A 317 -1.85 -0.51 4.83
C LEU A 317 -0.48 -1.13 4.50
N TRP A 318 0.50 -0.28 4.23
CA TRP A 318 1.91 -0.65 4.22
C TRP A 318 2.55 -0.24 5.54
N VAL A 319 3.36 -1.11 6.14
CA VAL A 319 3.87 -0.93 7.50
C VAL A 319 5.36 -1.24 7.55
N MET A 320 6.13 -0.36 8.17
CA MET A 320 7.50 -0.61 8.64
C MET A 320 7.49 -0.71 10.16
N MET A 321 7.98 -1.83 10.68
CA MET A 321 8.07 -2.07 12.13
C MET A 321 9.46 -1.72 12.65
N ARG A 322 9.53 -1.14 13.87
CA ARG A 322 10.83 -0.88 14.52
C ARG A 322 11.59 -2.19 14.75
N GLY A 323 12.88 -2.20 14.41
CA GLY A 323 13.73 -3.38 14.49
C GLY A 323 13.42 -4.45 13.44
N SER A 324 12.89 -4.06 12.28
CA SER A 324 12.71 -4.96 11.14
C SER A 324 13.32 -4.38 9.88
N ALA A 325 13.96 -5.23 9.07
CA ALA A 325 14.32 -4.97 7.68
C ALA A 325 13.27 -5.56 6.72
N LYS A 326 12.00 -5.59 7.12
CA LYS A 326 10.88 -6.10 6.33
C LYS A 326 9.86 -5.00 6.09
N LEU A 327 9.22 -5.07 4.93
CA LEU A 327 7.99 -4.33 4.63
C LEU A 327 6.80 -5.24 4.86
N TYR A 328 5.79 -4.76 5.58
CA TYR A 328 4.59 -5.53 5.86
C TYR A 328 3.39 -4.95 5.11
N LYS A 329 2.48 -5.84 4.71
CA LYS A 329 1.09 -5.47 4.42
C LYS A 329 0.23 -5.72 5.63
N ALA A 330 -0.76 -4.87 5.79
CA ALA A 330 -1.75 -5.01 6.84
C ALA A 330 -3.14 -4.59 6.38
N ASN A 331 -4.14 -5.06 7.10
CA ASN A 331 -5.51 -4.56 7.05
C ASN A 331 -5.89 -3.94 8.39
N LEU A 332 -6.89 -3.06 8.37
CA LEU A 332 -7.46 -2.47 9.57
C LEU A 332 -8.77 -3.18 9.93
N TYR A 333 -8.90 -3.56 11.20
CA TYR A 333 -10.11 -4.20 11.72
C TYR A 333 -10.66 -3.44 12.91
N LEU A 334 -11.98 -3.36 13.03
CA LEU A 334 -12.72 -2.82 14.17
C LEU A 334 -13.44 -3.96 14.89
N PHE A 335 -13.29 -4.03 16.21
CA PHE A 335 -14.05 -4.94 17.08
C PHE A 335 -15.20 -4.20 17.77
N ALA A 336 -16.39 -4.80 17.81
CA ALA A 336 -17.61 -4.30 18.45
C ALA A 336 -17.43 -4.12 19.95
N ASP A 337 -16.69 -5.04 20.56
CA ASP A 337 -16.35 -5.03 21.96
C ASP A 337 -14.86 -4.70 22.12
N SER A 338 -14.48 -4.18 23.29
CA SER A 338 -13.06 -4.09 23.63
C SER A 338 -12.49 -5.49 23.71
N VAL A 339 -11.52 -5.81 22.85
CA VAL A 339 -10.67 -6.99 23.05
C VAL A 339 -9.84 -6.72 24.32
N PRO A 340 -9.83 -7.62 25.31
CA PRO A 340 -9.02 -7.44 26.50
C PRO A 340 -7.53 -7.35 26.18
N LEU A 341 -6.80 -6.54 26.94
CA LEU A 341 -5.33 -6.50 26.90
C LEU A 341 -4.78 -7.91 27.09
N GLY A 342 -3.84 -8.31 26.23
CA GLY A 342 -3.25 -9.65 26.27
C GLY A 342 -3.93 -10.69 25.39
N GLN A 343 -5.13 -10.43 24.87
CA GLN A 343 -5.79 -11.34 23.95
C GLN A 343 -5.48 -10.99 22.49
N GLY A 344 -5.25 -12.01 21.68
CA GLY A 344 -5.14 -11.88 20.23
C GLY A 344 -6.51 -11.62 19.61
N ALA A 345 -6.52 -10.79 18.58
CA ALA A 345 -7.67 -10.52 17.73
C ALA A 345 -7.86 -11.68 16.75
N ASP A 346 -8.90 -12.50 16.96
CA ASP A 346 -9.35 -13.42 15.93
C ASP A 346 -10.10 -12.63 14.84
N VAL A 347 -9.50 -12.56 13.65
CA VAL A 347 -10.06 -11.87 12.49
C VAL A 347 -10.67 -12.81 11.44
N SER A 348 -10.67 -14.12 11.69
CA SER A 348 -11.12 -15.13 10.73
C SER A 348 -12.61 -15.02 10.39
N GLY A 349 -13.42 -14.54 11.35
CA GLY A 349 -14.86 -14.32 11.20
C GLY A 349 -15.28 -12.88 10.92
N CYS A 350 -14.35 -11.94 10.70
CA CYS A 350 -14.74 -10.54 10.51
C CYS A 350 -15.48 -10.31 9.19
N GLY A 351 -16.56 -9.54 9.25
CA GLY A 351 -17.26 -9.05 8.07
C GLY A 351 -16.46 -7.96 7.34
N VAL A 352 -16.95 -7.53 6.18
CA VAL A 352 -16.49 -6.29 5.52
C VAL A 352 -17.52 -5.21 5.82
N MET A 353 -17.08 -4.07 6.34
CA MET A 353 -17.94 -2.90 6.49
C MET A 353 -17.99 -2.21 5.12
N GLU A 354 -19.10 -2.35 4.40
CA GLU A 354 -19.33 -1.69 3.09
C GLU A 354 -19.65 -0.20 3.21
#